data_AF-A0A846PZ32-F1
#
_entry.id   AF-A0A846PZ32-F1
#
_cell.length_a   1.000
_cell.length_b   1.000
_cell.length_c   1.000
_cell.angle_alpha   90.00
_cell.angle_beta   90.00
_cell.angle_gamma   90.00
#
_symmetry.space_group_name_H-M   'P 1'
#
loop_
_entity.id
_entity.type
_entity.pdbx_description
1 polymer ?
#
loop_
_entity_poly.entity_id
_entity_poly.type
_entity_poly.pdbx_seq_one_letter_code
_entity_poly.pdbx_strand_id
1 'polypeptide(L)'
;MLSVMQIFKIIFGVILSAFILTILLRFSLSYEEIGESSREVEILMGLKKTIEDVYTTGISTDFDLGSEDLVNFYSPPNLVTSVTDVNLDPVPTLFVPGERISIHRGEYDLGWWKFYFVHALPEMRIIFVPLGTSETVWKIAENITKYLPSTENTDAKVRFGVGCNETGETQTYLFLNWERDYFIRTVLTYLFVEGYEFVQCKPIEGYRIITISETPVDADFQVVPIDDDMGYVYVRDIQEGSKTYLYKNPLDIVSILLGGSKLYDYENERFLKELSIASSLASRESSLLRIKARNPDCNIIYSRFTQVLGSLKSEIEEGNYRNEDDMKELNKRIRESSGIYQELEEMGC
;
A
#
# COMPACT_ATOMS: atom_id res chain seq x y z
N MET A 1 -54.39 -57.63 17.17
CA MET A 1 -53.26 -57.59 18.13
C MET A 1 -51.99 -57.61 17.29
N LEU A 2 -51.33 -56.47 17.07
CA LEU A 2 -49.99 -56.47 16.48
C LEU A 2 -49.11 -57.30 17.41
N SER A 3 -48.43 -58.32 16.88
CA SER A 3 -47.52 -59.09 17.74
C SER A 3 -46.41 -58.16 18.21
N VAL A 4 -45.91 -58.34 19.43
CA VAL A 4 -44.83 -57.54 20.02
C VAL A 4 -43.65 -57.39 19.04
N MET A 5 -43.42 -58.41 18.21
CA MET A 5 -42.37 -58.44 17.20
C MET A 5 -42.61 -57.48 16.01
N GLN A 6 -43.87 -57.22 15.63
CA GLN A 6 -44.20 -56.21 14.60
C GLN A 6 -44.01 -54.78 15.12
N ILE A 7 -44.38 -54.51 16.37
CA ILE A 7 -44.14 -53.21 17.01
C ILE A 7 -42.63 -52.95 17.11
N PHE A 8 -41.85 -53.97 17.49
CA PHE A 8 -40.39 -53.86 17.57
C PHE A 8 -39.76 -53.56 16.20
N LYS A 9 -40.21 -54.23 15.12
CA LYS A 9 -39.73 -53.94 13.75
C LYS A 9 -40.04 -52.52 13.31
N ILE A 10 -41.23 -52.00 13.65
CA ILE A 10 -41.61 -50.62 13.32
C ILE A 10 -40.72 -49.62 14.08
N ILE A 11 -40.56 -49.80 15.39
CA ILE A 11 -39.71 -48.92 16.21
C ILE A 11 -38.25 -48.96 15.71
N PHE A 12 -37.72 -50.16 15.46
CA PHE A 12 -36.37 -50.33 14.96
C PHE A 12 -36.19 -49.73 13.55
N GLY A 13 -37.17 -49.87 12.68
CA GLY A 13 -37.17 -49.25 11.34
C GLY A 13 -37.17 -47.72 11.41
N VAL A 14 -37.92 -47.12 12.34
CA VAL A 14 -37.93 -45.66 12.56
C VAL A 14 -36.57 -45.19 13.10
N ILE A 15 -36.00 -45.89 14.09
CA ILE A 15 -34.68 -45.55 14.64
C ILE A 15 -33.59 -45.67 13.57
N LEU A 16 -33.59 -46.76 12.79
CA LEU A 16 -32.63 -46.97 11.71
C LEU A 16 -32.76 -45.91 10.61
N SER A 17 -33.99 -45.53 10.25
CA SER A 17 -34.24 -44.49 9.25
C SER A 17 -33.79 -43.11 9.74
N ALA A 18 -34.05 -42.76 11.01
CA ALA A 18 -33.57 -41.52 11.61
C ALA A 18 -32.03 -41.49 11.69
N PHE A 19 -31.40 -42.62 12.00
CA PHE A 19 -29.95 -42.76 12.02
C PHE A 19 -29.33 -42.58 10.63
N ILE A 20 -29.87 -43.24 9.60
CA ILE A 20 -29.43 -43.09 8.21
C ILE A 20 -29.62 -41.66 7.73
N LEU A 21 -30.78 -41.03 8.02
CA LEU A 21 -31.04 -39.64 7.66
C LEU A 21 -30.04 -38.68 8.32
N THR A 22 -29.75 -38.88 9.60
CA THR A 22 -28.77 -38.06 10.33
C THR A 22 -27.37 -38.20 9.73
N ILE A 23 -26.98 -39.42 9.35
CA ILE A 23 -25.71 -39.67 8.66
C ILE A 23 -25.68 -38.97 7.30
N LEU A 24 -26.72 -39.10 6.49
CA LEU A 24 -26.80 -38.44 5.19
C LEU A 24 -26.77 -36.91 5.30
N LEU A 25 -27.47 -36.34 6.27
CA LEU A 25 -27.41 -34.90 6.55
C LEU A 25 -26.01 -34.44 6.94
N ARG A 26 -25.33 -35.18 7.84
CA ARG A 26 -23.94 -34.88 8.22
C ARG A 26 -22.99 -34.97 7.03
N PHE A 27 -23.10 -36.00 6.19
CA PHE A 27 -22.28 -36.11 4.99
C PHE A 27 -22.56 -34.97 4.02
N SER A 28 -23.83 -34.61 3.80
CA SER A 28 -24.19 -33.48 2.93
C SER A 28 -23.57 -32.17 3.40
N LEU A 29 -23.63 -31.89 4.70
CA LEU A 29 -23.02 -30.68 5.30
C LEU A 29 -21.49 -30.68 5.09
N SER A 30 -20.82 -31.81 5.34
CA SER A 30 -19.37 -31.89 5.12
C SER A 30 -18.96 -31.74 3.64
N TYR A 31 -19.80 -32.18 2.68
CA TYR A 31 -19.53 -31.95 1.26
C TYR A 31 -19.73 -30.49 0.85
N GLU A 32 -20.70 -29.80 1.45
CA GLU A 32 -20.94 -28.38 1.25
C GLU A 32 -19.77 -27.55 1.78
N GLU A 33 -19.31 -27.84 3.00
CA GLU A 33 -18.13 -27.20 3.62
C GLU A 33 -16.84 -27.38 2.79
N ILE A 34 -16.60 -28.59 2.24
CA ILE A 34 -15.45 -28.86 1.35
C ILE A 34 -15.58 -28.07 0.04
N GLY A 35 -16.79 -27.96 -0.50
CA GLY A 35 -17.08 -27.21 -1.71
C GLY A 35 -16.83 -25.71 -1.55
N GLU A 36 -17.31 -25.13 -0.45
CA GLU A 36 -17.06 -23.72 -0.09
C GLU A 36 -15.56 -23.46 0.11
N SER A 37 -14.89 -24.29 0.92
CA SER A 37 -13.45 -24.17 1.16
C SER A 37 -12.62 -24.23 -0.14
N SER A 38 -12.99 -25.11 -1.06
CA SER A 38 -12.29 -25.24 -2.35
C SER A 38 -12.46 -23.98 -3.22
N ARG A 39 -13.66 -23.38 -3.19
CA ARG A 39 -13.96 -22.14 -3.92
C ARG A 39 -13.22 -20.95 -3.34
N GLU A 40 -13.14 -20.83 -2.02
CA GLU A 40 -12.37 -19.78 -1.34
C GLU A 40 -10.89 -19.80 -1.76
N VAL A 41 -10.28 -20.99 -1.77
CA VAL A 41 -8.89 -21.17 -2.23
C VAL A 41 -8.73 -20.80 -3.70
N GLU A 42 -9.68 -21.19 -4.55
CA GLU A 42 -9.65 -20.86 -5.98
C GLU A 42 -9.72 -19.34 -6.23
N ILE A 43 -10.57 -18.63 -5.50
CA ILE A 43 -10.68 -17.16 -5.58
C ILE A 43 -9.35 -16.51 -5.20
N LEU A 44 -8.73 -16.91 -4.10
CA LEU A 44 -7.48 -16.29 -3.62
C LEU A 44 -6.28 -16.62 -4.51
N MET A 45 -6.23 -17.83 -5.07
CA MET A 45 -5.23 -18.18 -6.08
C MET A 45 -5.44 -17.38 -7.37
N GLY A 46 -6.70 -17.13 -7.74
CA GLY A 46 -7.08 -16.21 -8.82
C GLY A 46 -6.60 -14.78 -8.56
N LEU A 47 -6.77 -14.28 -7.32
CA LEU A 47 -6.29 -12.97 -6.90
C LEU A 47 -4.77 -12.90 -7.03
N LYS A 48 -4.04 -13.86 -6.47
CA LYS A 48 -2.57 -13.93 -6.57
C LYS A 48 -2.11 -13.87 -8.02
N LYS A 49 -2.69 -14.70 -8.88
CA LYS A 49 -2.35 -14.73 -10.31
C LYS A 49 -2.63 -13.38 -11.00
N THR A 50 -3.72 -12.73 -10.63
CA THR A 50 -4.07 -11.40 -11.16
C THR A 50 -3.08 -10.34 -10.71
N ILE A 51 -2.66 -10.36 -9.45
CA ILE A 51 -1.60 -9.48 -8.92
C ILE A 51 -0.28 -9.68 -9.68
N GLU A 52 0.13 -10.92 -9.92
CA GLU A 52 1.33 -11.24 -10.70
C GLU A 52 1.23 -10.75 -12.16
N ASP A 53 0.06 -10.89 -12.78
CA ASP A 53 -0.19 -10.41 -14.14
C ASP A 53 -0.15 -8.87 -14.22
N VAL A 54 -0.79 -8.16 -13.29
CA VAL A 54 -0.74 -6.69 -13.22
C VAL A 54 0.68 -6.20 -12.95
N TYR A 55 1.42 -6.86 -12.06
CA TYR A 55 2.82 -6.53 -11.76
C TYR A 55 3.70 -6.62 -13.02
N THR A 56 3.53 -7.66 -13.82
CA THR A 56 4.34 -7.88 -15.03
C THR A 56 3.90 -7.01 -16.20
N THR A 57 2.60 -6.93 -16.48
CA THR A 57 2.04 -6.23 -17.64
C THR A 57 1.87 -4.73 -17.43
N GLY A 58 1.61 -4.29 -16.19
CA GLY A 58 1.23 -2.92 -15.86
C GLY A 58 -0.22 -2.55 -16.24
N ILE A 59 -1.00 -3.51 -16.75
CA ILE A 59 -2.40 -3.27 -17.13
C ILE A 59 -3.25 -3.36 -15.86
N SER A 60 -3.97 -2.29 -15.53
CA SER A 60 -4.84 -2.27 -14.35
C SER A 60 -6.13 -3.05 -14.58
N THR A 61 -6.66 -3.69 -13.54
CA THR A 61 -7.89 -4.49 -13.60
C THR A 61 -8.64 -4.46 -12.27
N ASP A 62 -9.92 -4.83 -12.29
CA ASP A 62 -10.66 -5.16 -11.08
C ASP A 62 -10.59 -6.66 -10.78
N PHE A 63 -10.78 -7.00 -9.51
CA PHE A 63 -10.96 -8.36 -9.04
C PHE A 63 -12.09 -8.42 -8.02
N ASP A 64 -12.92 -9.45 -8.13
CA ASP A 64 -14.08 -9.68 -7.26
C ASP A 64 -13.75 -10.80 -6.28
N LEU A 65 -13.59 -10.43 -5.00
CA LEU A 65 -13.37 -11.37 -3.90
C LEU A 65 -14.69 -12.05 -3.48
N GLY A 66 -15.85 -11.48 -3.83
CA GLY A 66 -17.18 -11.95 -3.47
C GLY A 66 -17.59 -11.67 -2.02
N SER A 67 -16.64 -11.45 -1.11
CA SER A 67 -16.87 -10.98 0.26
C SER A 67 -15.58 -10.41 0.85
N GLU A 68 -15.68 -9.35 1.66
CA GLU A 68 -14.54 -8.81 2.41
C GLU A 68 -14.07 -9.80 3.48
N ASP A 69 -15.01 -10.57 4.04
CA ASP A 69 -14.77 -11.54 5.12
C ASP A 69 -13.99 -12.79 4.68
N LEU A 70 -13.77 -12.94 3.37
CA LEU A 70 -12.96 -14.04 2.83
C LEU A 70 -11.53 -14.01 3.38
N VAL A 71 -10.99 -12.80 3.61
CA VAL A 71 -9.66 -12.61 4.20
C VAL A 71 -9.82 -12.21 5.66
N ASN A 72 -9.74 -13.19 6.56
CA ASN A 72 -9.83 -12.96 8.01
C ASN A 72 -8.78 -11.96 8.51
N PHE A 73 -7.54 -12.09 8.00
CA PHE A 73 -6.45 -11.22 8.41
C PHE A 73 -5.39 -11.12 7.31
N TYR A 74 -4.87 -9.91 7.10
CA TYR A 74 -3.72 -9.69 6.23
C TYR A 74 -2.45 -9.48 7.04
N SER A 75 -1.48 -10.39 6.87
CA SER A 75 -0.13 -10.28 7.44
C SER A 75 0.88 -10.29 6.29
N PRO A 76 1.16 -9.12 5.67
CA PRO A 76 2.00 -9.02 4.48
C PRO A 76 3.24 -9.94 4.53
N PRO A 77 3.47 -10.78 3.49
CA PRO A 77 2.72 -10.91 2.23
C PRO A 77 1.55 -11.92 2.27
N ASN A 78 1.22 -12.48 3.44
CA ASN A 78 0.26 -13.58 3.55
C ASN A 78 -1.17 -13.10 3.79
N LEU A 79 -2.10 -13.64 3.01
CA LEU A 79 -3.53 -13.58 3.23
C LEU A 79 -3.94 -14.77 4.09
N VAL A 80 -4.37 -14.53 5.32
CA VAL A 80 -4.79 -15.57 6.27
C VAL A 80 -6.30 -15.73 6.19
N THR A 81 -6.76 -16.97 5.96
CA THR A 81 -8.20 -17.30 5.89
C THR A 81 -8.57 -18.36 6.93
N SER A 82 -9.82 -18.81 6.92
CA SER A 82 -10.30 -19.90 7.77
C SER A 82 -9.76 -21.27 7.33
N VAL A 83 -9.39 -21.40 6.05
CA VAL A 83 -9.03 -22.68 5.41
C VAL A 83 -7.53 -22.77 5.13
N THR A 84 -6.92 -21.71 4.60
CA THR A 84 -5.51 -21.70 4.17
C THR A 84 -4.88 -20.32 4.21
N ASP A 85 -3.55 -20.29 4.06
CA ASP A 85 -2.80 -19.06 3.89
C ASP A 85 -2.31 -18.96 2.44
N VAL A 86 -2.58 -17.84 1.79
CA VAL A 86 -2.10 -17.56 0.43
C VAL A 86 -0.99 -16.50 0.50
N ASN A 87 0.19 -16.86 0.00
CA ASN A 87 1.35 -15.97 0.00
C ASN A 87 1.45 -15.21 -1.34
N LEU A 88 1.45 -13.87 -1.28
CA LEU A 88 1.57 -12.98 -2.45
C LEU A 88 3.02 -12.75 -2.93
N ASP A 89 4.03 -13.23 -2.20
CA ASP A 89 5.42 -13.17 -2.66
C ASP A 89 5.59 -13.96 -3.98
N PRO A 90 6.48 -13.48 -4.88
CA PRO A 90 7.48 -12.42 -4.66
C PRO A 90 7.01 -10.98 -4.96
N VAL A 91 5.72 -10.73 -5.20
CA VAL A 91 5.24 -9.41 -5.61
C VAL A 91 5.00 -8.49 -4.40
N PRO A 92 5.71 -7.35 -4.28
CA PRO A 92 5.44 -6.37 -3.23
C PRO A 92 4.02 -5.82 -3.40
N THR A 93 3.13 -6.14 -2.47
CA THR A 93 1.70 -5.82 -2.61
C THR A 93 1.21 -5.00 -1.41
N LEU A 94 0.56 -3.88 -1.69
CA LEU A 94 -0.21 -3.08 -0.74
C LEU A 94 -1.68 -3.48 -0.86
N PHE A 95 -2.10 -4.45 -0.04
CA PHE A 95 -3.44 -5.02 -0.07
C PHE A 95 -4.31 -4.48 1.06
N VAL A 96 -5.54 -4.10 0.72
CA VAL A 96 -6.63 -3.85 1.67
C VAL A 96 -7.81 -4.74 1.26
N PRO A 97 -8.39 -5.54 2.17
CA PRO A 97 -9.51 -6.39 1.83
C PRO A 97 -10.74 -5.56 1.48
N GLY A 98 -11.53 -6.05 0.53
CA GLY A 98 -12.87 -5.57 0.23
C GLY A 98 -13.55 -6.42 -0.84
N GLU A 99 -14.84 -6.27 -1.05
CA GLU A 99 -15.63 -7.18 -1.91
C GLU A 99 -15.14 -7.11 -3.36
N ARG A 100 -14.92 -5.90 -3.84
CA ARG A 100 -14.30 -5.62 -5.13
C ARG A 100 -13.07 -4.75 -4.92
N ILE A 101 -11.97 -5.18 -5.52
CA ILE A 101 -10.68 -4.50 -5.42
C ILE A 101 -10.17 -4.10 -6.80
N SER A 102 -9.64 -2.88 -6.88
CA SER A 102 -8.88 -2.39 -8.02
C SER A 102 -7.42 -2.79 -7.84
N ILE A 103 -6.81 -3.34 -8.90
CA ILE A 103 -5.45 -3.83 -8.89
C ILE A 103 -4.64 -3.01 -9.91
N HIS A 104 -3.62 -2.32 -9.40
CA HIS A 104 -2.79 -1.39 -10.17
C HIS A 104 -1.32 -1.58 -9.84
N ARG A 105 -0.45 -1.39 -10.83
CA ARG A 105 0.99 -1.33 -10.60
C ARG A 105 1.40 0.11 -10.26
N GLY A 106 2.05 0.28 -9.12
CA GLY A 106 2.77 1.48 -8.74
C GLY A 106 4.26 1.39 -9.09
N GLU A 107 4.92 2.53 -9.19
CA GLU A 107 6.36 2.62 -9.32
C GLU A 107 6.93 3.76 -8.46
N TYR A 108 8.09 3.51 -7.86
CA TYR A 108 8.95 4.52 -7.26
C TYR A 108 10.23 4.62 -8.10
N ASP A 109 10.41 5.72 -8.80
CA ASP A 109 11.44 5.90 -9.84
C ASP A 109 12.57 6.81 -9.37
N LEU A 110 13.80 6.29 -9.35
CA LEU A 110 15.03 7.02 -9.03
C LEU A 110 15.82 7.43 -10.30
N GLY A 111 15.26 7.24 -11.49
CA GLY A 111 15.90 7.43 -12.78
C GLY A 111 16.77 6.22 -13.18
N TRP A 112 17.70 5.82 -12.32
CA TRP A 112 18.60 4.68 -12.58
C TRP A 112 18.03 3.33 -12.13
N TRP A 113 16.99 3.34 -11.30
CA TRP A 113 16.28 2.14 -10.84
C TRP A 113 14.83 2.49 -10.48
N LYS A 114 13.93 1.53 -10.73
CA LYS A 114 12.52 1.61 -10.39
C LYS A 114 12.16 0.49 -9.44
N PHE A 115 11.53 0.83 -8.32
CA PHE A 115 10.87 -0.12 -7.45
C PHE A 115 9.41 -0.25 -7.88
N TYR A 116 9.02 -1.43 -8.36
CA TYR A 116 7.63 -1.71 -8.73
C TYR A 116 6.91 -2.42 -7.60
N PHE A 117 5.64 -2.11 -7.43
CA PHE A 117 4.76 -2.73 -6.43
C PHE A 117 3.31 -2.74 -6.94
N VAL A 118 2.43 -3.48 -6.28
CA VAL A 118 1.01 -3.58 -6.64
C VAL A 118 0.14 -3.01 -5.54
N HIS A 119 -0.76 -2.10 -5.90
CA HIS A 119 -1.91 -1.73 -5.09
C HIS A 119 -3.06 -2.69 -5.40
N ALA A 120 -3.64 -3.29 -4.37
CA ALA A 120 -4.89 -4.04 -4.46
C ALA A 120 -5.85 -3.45 -3.43
N LEU A 121 -6.63 -2.47 -3.87
CA LEU A 121 -7.40 -1.57 -2.99
C LEU A 121 -8.89 -1.61 -3.32
N PRO A 122 -9.78 -1.65 -2.32
CA PRO A 122 -11.21 -1.53 -2.52
C PRO A 122 -11.61 -0.08 -2.79
N GLU A 123 -12.90 0.18 -2.98
CA GLU A 123 -13.40 1.55 -2.99
C GLU A 123 -13.04 2.23 -1.67
N MET A 124 -12.41 3.41 -1.76
CA MET A 124 -12.02 4.16 -0.57
C MET A 124 -12.02 5.66 -0.82
N ARG A 125 -12.14 6.43 0.26
CA ARG A 125 -12.16 7.89 0.22
C ARG A 125 -11.11 8.44 1.17
N ILE A 126 -10.22 9.27 0.65
CA ILE A 126 -9.12 9.88 1.38
C ILE A 126 -9.32 11.39 1.41
N ILE A 127 -9.31 11.98 2.60
CA ILE A 127 -9.46 13.42 2.81
C ILE A 127 -8.14 13.96 3.34
N PHE A 128 -7.58 14.95 2.66
CA PHE A 128 -6.41 15.68 3.14
C PHE A 128 -6.82 16.93 3.93
N VAL A 129 -6.17 17.19 5.05
CA VAL A 129 -6.40 18.36 5.89
C VAL A 129 -5.07 19.06 6.11
N PRO A 130 -4.64 19.92 5.17
CA PRO A 130 -3.41 20.69 5.33
C PRO A 130 -3.65 21.82 6.34
N LEU A 131 -3.07 21.71 7.53
CA LEU A 131 -3.09 22.75 8.55
C LEU A 131 -1.86 23.65 8.36
N GLY A 132 -1.93 24.50 7.34
CA GLY A 132 -0.88 25.45 7.00
C GLY A 132 -0.89 25.84 5.53
N THR A 133 -0.25 26.97 5.22
CA THR A 133 -0.12 27.50 3.85
C THR A 133 1.29 27.29 3.28
N SER A 134 2.15 26.52 3.95
CA SER A 134 3.51 26.27 3.48
C SER A 134 3.54 25.29 2.31
N GLU A 135 4.44 25.54 1.35
CA GLU A 135 4.59 24.72 0.15
C GLU A 135 4.84 23.25 0.50
N THR A 136 5.65 22.97 1.53
CA THR A 136 5.93 21.60 2.00
C THR A 136 4.66 20.86 2.41
N VAL A 137 3.76 21.47 3.18
CA VAL A 137 2.50 20.81 3.61
C VAL A 137 1.65 20.39 2.40
N TRP A 138 1.53 21.28 1.42
CA TRP A 138 0.74 21.02 0.20
C TRP A 138 1.42 20.01 -0.73
N LYS A 139 2.74 20.10 -0.85
CA LYS A 139 3.56 19.15 -1.63
C LYS A 139 3.51 17.73 -1.07
N ILE A 140 3.45 17.58 0.25
CA ILE A 140 3.25 16.27 0.88
C ILE A 140 1.87 15.67 0.50
N ALA A 141 0.80 16.46 0.50
CA ALA A 141 -0.53 16.00 0.07
C ALA A 141 -0.52 15.53 -1.39
N GLU A 142 0.10 16.33 -2.27
CA GLU A 142 0.29 15.98 -3.68
C GLU A 142 1.09 14.67 -3.82
N ASN A 143 2.22 14.57 -3.11
CA ASN A 143 3.11 13.43 -3.16
C ASN A 143 2.41 12.14 -2.69
N ILE A 144 1.70 12.16 -1.55
CA ILE A 144 0.92 10.99 -1.09
C ILE A 144 -0.09 10.58 -2.17
N THR A 145 -0.79 11.55 -2.77
CA THR A 145 -1.80 11.27 -3.80
C THR A 145 -1.20 10.63 -5.06
N LYS A 146 0.01 11.04 -5.47
CA LYS A 146 0.71 10.45 -6.63
C LYS A 146 1.02 8.96 -6.46
N TYR A 147 1.29 8.53 -5.22
CA TYR A 147 1.58 7.13 -4.88
C TYR A 147 0.32 6.29 -4.62
N LEU A 148 -0.87 6.83 -4.91
CA LEU A 148 -2.11 6.06 -4.94
C LEU A 148 -2.53 5.81 -6.39
N PRO A 149 -3.30 4.75 -6.68
CA PRO A 149 -3.67 4.41 -8.05
C PRO A 149 -4.65 5.42 -8.66
N SER A 150 -4.55 5.63 -9.97
CA SER A 150 -5.62 6.28 -10.73
C SER A 150 -6.67 5.22 -11.08
N THR A 151 -7.83 5.32 -10.46
CA THR A 151 -8.93 4.35 -10.60
C THR A 151 -9.97 4.79 -11.62
N GLU A 152 -9.67 5.71 -12.52
CA GLU A 152 -10.66 6.24 -13.48
C GLU A 152 -11.30 5.13 -14.35
N ASN A 153 -10.52 4.09 -14.66
CA ASN A 153 -10.91 2.99 -15.55
C ASN A 153 -11.27 1.68 -14.83
N THR A 154 -11.36 1.68 -13.49
CA THR A 154 -11.72 0.50 -12.67
C THR A 154 -13.05 0.72 -11.96
N ASP A 155 -13.70 -0.34 -11.50
CA ASP A 155 -14.96 -0.26 -10.75
C ASP A 155 -14.73 0.24 -9.32
N ALA A 156 -13.75 -0.33 -8.60
CA ALA A 156 -13.41 0.11 -7.26
C ALA A 156 -12.63 1.43 -7.30
N LYS A 157 -13.24 2.52 -6.81
CA LYS A 157 -12.69 3.88 -6.91
C LYS A 157 -11.93 4.31 -5.65
N VAL A 158 -10.71 4.82 -5.82
CA VAL A 158 -10.00 5.58 -4.79
C VAL A 158 -10.23 7.07 -5.06
N ARG A 159 -10.95 7.74 -4.16
CA ARG A 159 -11.35 9.15 -4.34
C ARG A 159 -10.75 10.07 -3.30
N PHE A 160 -10.53 11.32 -3.70
CA PHE A 160 -9.81 12.31 -2.92
C PHE A 160 -10.69 13.51 -2.56
N GLY A 161 -10.42 14.11 -1.41
CA GLY A 161 -11.04 15.34 -0.91
C GLY A 161 -10.06 16.20 -0.13
N VAL A 162 -10.40 17.47 0.10
CA VAL A 162 -9.62 18.38 0.96
C VAL A 162 -10.53 19.09 1.95
N GLY A 163 -10.08 19.16 3.19
CA GLY A 163 -10.55 20.11 4.18
C GLY A 163 -11.78 19.70 5.00
N CYS A 164 -11.91 20.35 6.15
CA CYS A 164 -13.15 20.48 6.91
C CYS A 164 -13.31 21.96 7.29
N ASN A 165 -14.54 22.41 7.53
CA ASN A 165 -14.81 23.79 7.97
C ASN A 165 -15.54 23.81 9.31
N GLU A 166 -15.27 24.83 10.13
CA GLU A 166 -15.76 25.00 11.51
C GLU A 166 -17.24 25.40 11.60
N THR A 167 -17.85 25.89 10.52
CA THR A 167 -19.18 26.51 10.56
C THR A 167 -20.26 25.59 9.99
N GLY A 168 -21.15 25.14 10.89
CA GLY A 168 -22.21 24.17 10.63
C GLY A 168 -23.36 24.60 9.71
N GLU A 169 -23.21 25.63 8.87
CA GLU A 169 -24.33 26.13 8.04
C GLU A 169 -24.02 26.33 6.54
N THR A 170 -22.76 26.24 6.10
CA THR A 170 -22.44 26.23 4.66
C THR A 170 -21.23 25.33 4.36
N GLN A 171 -21.51 24.08 3.97
CA GLN A 171 -20.53 23.13 3.46
C GLN A 171 -20.02 23.56 2.07
N THR A 172 -19.07 24.48 2.04
CA THR A 172 -18.24 24.71 0.83
C THR A 172 -16.82 24.59 1.38
N TYR A 173 -16.19 23.41 1.49
CA TYR A 173 -15.95 22.39 0.47
C TYR A 173 -15.98 20.96 1.07
N LEU A 174 -17.11 20.24 0.95
CA LEU A 174 -17.21 18.81 1.27
C LEU A 174 -17.57 18.01 0.01
N PHE A 175 -16.71 17.02 -0.32
CA PHE A 175 -16.88 15.96 -1.32
C PHE A 175 -17.16 16.37 -2.77
N LEU A 176 -16.20 17.01 -3.43
CA LEU A 176 -16.00 16.61 -4.80
C LEU A 176 -15.10 15.38 -4.74
N ASN A 177 -15.74 14.23 -4.88
CA ASN A 177 -15.13 12.91 -4.89
C ASN A 177 -14.22 12.80 -6.11
N TRP A 178 -13.05 13.43 -6.05
CA TRP A 178 -12.19 13.66 -7.20
C TRP A 178 -11.34 12.44 -7.49
N GLU A 179 -11.14 12.18 -8.78
CA GLU A 179 -10.16 11.22 -9.27
C GLU A 179 -8.75 11.82 -9.13
N ARG A 180 -7.75 10.95 -8.99
CA ARG A 180 -6.37 11.28 -8.61
C ARG A 180 -5.76 12.43 -9.42
N ASP A 181 -5.82 12.32 -10.75
CA ASP A 181 -5.08 13.25 -11.62
C ASP A 181 -5.73 14.63 -11.66
N TYR A 182 -7.07 14.69 -11.64
CA TYR A 182 -7.81 15.95 -11.51
C TYR A 182 -7.56 16.61 -10.16
N PHE A 183 -7.55 15.82 -9.09
CA PHE A 183 -7.30 16.29 -7.73
C PHE A 183 -5.93 16.95 -7.62
N ILE A 184 -4.87 16.28 -8.07
CA ILE A 184 -3.51 16.82 -8.02
C ILE A 184 -3.39 18.08 -8.89
N ARG A 185 -3.78 17.99 -10.17
CA ARG A 185 -3.49 19.05 -11.17
C ARG A 185 -4.35 20.29 -11.04
N THR A 186 -5.56 20.13 -10.49
CA THR A 186 -6.55 21.22 -10.45
C THR A 186 -6.86 21.63 -9.03
N VAL A 187 -7.24 20.66 -8.20
CA VAL A 187 -7.82 20.96 -6.88
C VAL A 187 -6.74 21.43 -5.91
N LEU A 188 -5.70 20.63 -5.71
CA LEU A 188 -4.60 20.98 -4.79
C LEU A 188 -3.91 22.28 -5.22
N THR A 189 -3.60 22.41 -6.52
CA THR A 189 -2.97 23.62 -7.07
C THR A 189 -3.83 24.86 -6.86
N TYR A 190 -5.14 24.79 -7.15
CA TYR A 190 -6.04 25.92 -6.96
C TYR A 190 -6.14 26.33 -5.49
N LEU A 191 -6.37 25.36 -4.59
CA LEU A 191 -6.54 25.65 -3.17
C LEU A 191 -5.26 26.22 -2.53
N PHE A 192 -4.09 25.75 -2.95
CA PHE A 192 -2.80 26.30 -2.53
C PHE A 192 -2.61 27.75 -3.00
N VAL A 193 -2.85 28.03 -4.28
CA VAL A 193 -2.68 29.38 -4.87
C VAL A 193 -3.61 30.40 -4.23
N GLU A 194 -4.85 30.00 -3.92
CA GLU A 194 -5.84 30.84 -3.25
C GLU A 194 -5.58 31.00 -1.75
N GLY A 195 -4.63 30.26 -1.17
CA GLY A 195 -4.23 30.39 0.24
C GLY A 195 -5.30 29.91 1.22
N TYR A 196 -5.98 28.81 0.92
CA TYR A 196 -6.99 28.24 1.82
C TYR A 196 -6.39 27.74 3.13
N GLU A 197 -7.06 28.06 4.24
CA GLU A 197 -6.76 27.53 5.56
C GLU A 197 -7.87 26.57 5.99
N PHE A 198 -7.48 25.44 6.58
CA PHE A 198 -8.39 24.43 7.08
C PHE A 198 -8.24 24.25 8.58
N VAL A 199 -9.32 23.76 9.18
CA VAL A 199 -9.34 23.33 10.57
C VAL A 199 -9.34 21.82 10.64
N GLN A 200 -8.97 21.30 11.80
CA GLN A 200 -8.90 19.86 12.00
C GLN A 200 -10.28 19.21 11.84
N CYS A 201 -10.34 18.12 11.07
CA CYS A 201 -11.55 17.34 10.89
C CYS A 201 -11.85 16.47 12.13
N LYS A 202 -13.14 16.30 12.42
CA LYS A 202 -13.60 15.16 13.24
C LYS A 202 -13.55 13.88 12.39
N PRO A 203 -13.41 12.70 13.01
CA PRO A 203 -13.50 11.43 12.29
C PRO A 203 -14.82 11.30 11.54
N ILE A 204 -14.77 10.84 10.29
CA ILE A 204 -15.94 10.61 9.44
C ILE A 204 -15.93 9.15 9.02
N GLU A 205 -17.02 8.45 9.31
CA GLU A 205 -17.17 7.03 8.97
C GLU A 205 -17.02 6.79 7.45
N GLY A 206 -16.24 5.79 7.07
CA GLY A 206 -15.97 5.45 5.67
C GLY A 206 -14.94 6.36 4.96
N TYR A 207 -14.28 7.28 5.68
CA TYR A 207 -13.23 8.13 5.14
C TYR A 207 -11.92 7.93 5.91
N ARG A 208 -10.80 7.94 5.19
CA ARG A 208 -9.46 8.02 5.76
C ARG A 208 -9.01 9.47 5.73
N ILE A 209 -8.83 10.07 6.90
CA ILE A 209 -8.48 11.49 7.04
C ILE A 209 -6.99 11.60 7.34
N ILE A 210 -6.27 12.38 6.53
CA ILE A 210 -4.84 12.63 6.68
C ILE A 210 -4.66 14.10 7.01
N THR A 211 -4.25 14.39 8.24
CA THR A 211 -3.87 15.75 8.64
C THR A 211 -2.40 15.97 8.34
N ILE A 212 -2.06 17.07 7.68
CA ILE A 212 -0.66 17.42 7.39
C ILE A 212 -0.37 18.77 8.04
N SER A 213 0.65 18.84 8.89
CA SER A 213 0.97 20.07 9.61
C SER A 213 2.43 20.11 10.02
N GLU A 214 2.99 21.31 10.18
CA GLU A 214 4.40 21.50 10.55
C GLU A 214 4.71 21.12 12.00
N THR A 215 3.69 21.04 12.85
CA THR A 215 3.82 20.66 14.26
C THR A 215 2.83 19.56 14.63
N PRO A 216 3.13 18.71 15.63
CA PRO A 216 2.21 17.68 16.12
C PRO A 216 0.86 18.26 16.60
N VAL A 217 -0.25 17.65 16.20
CA VAL A 217 -1.63 18.02 16.56
C VAL A 217 -2.43 16.79 16.98
N ASP A 218 -3.60 17.01 17.57
CA ASP A 218 -4.45 15.99 18.16
C ASP A 218 -5.28 15.21 17.10
N ALA A 219 -4.64 14.63 16.07
CA ALA A 219 -5.31 13.93 14.95
C ALA A 219 -5.10 12.41 14.95
N ASP A 220 -6.03 11.67 14.31
CA ASP A 220 -5.97 10.21 14.23
C ASP A 220 -4.87 9.71 13.30
N PHE A 221 -4.66 10.39 12.17
CA PHE A 221 -3.53 10.15 11.28
C PHE A 221 -2.95 11.51 10.89
N GLN A 222 -1.71 11.74 11.29
CA GLN A 222 -1.03 13.00 11.11
C GLN A 222 0.32 12.80 10.44
N VAL A 223 0.65 13.63 9.45
CA VAL A 223 1.97 13.73 8.85
C VAL A 223 2.61 15.05 9.27
N VAL A 224 3.81 14.96 9.85
CA VAL A 224 4.62 16.11 10.24
C VAL A 224 5.93 16.08 9.45
N PRO A 225 6.06 16.86 8.36
CA PRO A 225 7.26 16.88 7.55
C PRO A 225 8.43 17.52 8.30
N ILE A 226 9.62 16.92 8.14
CA ILE A 226 10.91 17.56 8.43
C ILE A 226 11.44 18.22 7.15
N ASP A 227 11.28 17.52 6.02
CA ASP A 227 11.49 18.03 4.66
C ASP A 227 10.41 17.48 3.70
N ASP A 228 10.58 17.67 2.39
CA ASP A 228 9.59 17.27 1.38
C ASP A 228 9.45 15.74 1.19
N ASP A 229 10.43 14.94 1.63
CA ASP A 229 10.45 13.49 1.45
C ASP A 229 10.51 12.73 2.79
N MET A 230 10.77 13.42 3.89
CA MET A 230 11.03 12.82 5.19
C MET A 230 10.28 13.54 6.30
N GLY A 231 9.81 12.77 7.27
CA GLY A 231 9.22 13.30 8.48
C GLY A 231 8.64 12.20 9.34
N TYR A 232 7.66 12.58 10.15
CA TYR A 232 6.96 11.68 11.05
C TYR A 232 5.52 11.46 10.62
N VAL A 233 5.03 10.23 10.82
CA VAL A 233 3.61 9.91 10.81
C VAL A 233 3.20 9.54 12.23
N TYR A 234 2.23 10.27 12.79
CA TYR A 234 1.60 9.94 14.05
C TYR A 234 0.25 9.27 13.77
N VAL A 235 0.05 8.09 14.33
CA VAL A 235 -1.20 7.33 14.20
C VAL A 235 -1.76 7.09 15.59
N ARG A 236 -2.98 7.56 15.84
CA ARG A 236 -3.71 7.26 17.07
C ARG A 236 -4.32 5.88 16.98
N ASP A 237 -3.82 4.98 17.81
CA ASP A 237 -4.43 3.68 18.03
C ASP A 237 -5.21 3.73 19.35
N ILE A 238 -6.51 3.46 19.30
CA ILE A 238 -7.38 3.47 20.49
C ILE A 238 -6.95 2.36 21.48
N GLN A 239 -6.34 1.27 21.00
CA GLN A 239 -5.95 0.13 21.82
C GLN A 239 -4.49 0.20 22.27
N GLU A 240 -3.59 0.77 21.46
CA GLU A 240 -2.14 0.77 21.72
C GLU A 240 -1.54 2.17 21.97
N GLY A 241 -2.35 3.22 21.98
CA GLY A 241 -1.90 4.60 22.13
C GLY A 241 -1.38 5.21 20.82
N SER A 242 -0.84 6.43 20.89
CA SER A 242 -0.25 7.09 19.71
C SER A 242 1.05 6.40 19.30
N LYS A 243 1.11 5.88 18.08
CA LYS A 243 2.31 5.34 17.45
C LYS A 243 2.95 6.40 16.57
N THR A 244 4.28 6.44 16.58
CA THR A 244 5.06 7.33 15.72
C THR A 244 5.90 6.50 14.77
N TYR A 245 5.82 6.84 13.48
CA TYR A 245 6.61 6.25 12.42
C TYR A 245 7.46 7.33 11.78
N LEU A 246 8.63 6.95 11.29
CA LEU A 246 9.45 7.79 10.44
C LEU A 246 9.20 7.38 8.99
N TYR A 247 8.97 8.33 8.10
CA TYR A 247 8.83 8.05 6.66
C TYR A 247 10.03 8.62 5.89
N LYS A 248 10.44 7.92 4.83
CA LYS A 248 11.55 8.30 3.95
C LYS A 248 11.12 8.73 2.56
N ASN A 249 9.87 8.40 2.22
CA ASN A 249 9.21 8.74 0.99
C ASN A 249 7.69 8.70 1.20
N PRO A 250 6.88 9.14 0.23
CA PRO A 250 5.42 9.11 0.37
C PRO A 250 4.81 7.70 0.33
N LEU A 251 5.52 6.71 -0.22
CA LEU A 251 5.08 5.31 -0.24
C LEU A 251 4.99 4.74 1.19
N ASP A 252 5.91 5.10 2.07
CA ASP A 252 5.85 4.75 3.50
C ASP A 252 4.54 5.26 4.14
N ILE A 253 4.17 6.53 3.87
CA ILE A 253 2.94 7.12 4.39
C ILE A 253 1.72 6.35 3.88
N VAL A 254 1.70 5.99 2.60
CA VAL A 254 0.63 5.18 2.00
C VAL A 254 0.58 3.79 2.64
N SER A 255 1.71 3.13 2.86
CA SER A 255 1.77 1.82 3.52
C SER A 255 1.24 1.87 4.96
N ILE A 256 1.62 2.89 5.73
CA ILE A 256 1.11 3.11 7.10
C ILE A 256 -0.39 3.40 7.07
N LEU A 257 -0.86 4.24 6.14
CA LEU A 257 -2.27 4.59 5.97
C LEU A 257 -3.14 3.36 5.68
N LEU A 258 -2.65 2.44 4.85
CA LEU A 258 -3.41 1.29 4.36
C LEU A 258 -3.39 0.11 5.33
N GLY A 259 -2.22 -0.23 5.89
CA GLY A 259 -2.02 -1.46 6.67
C GLY A 259 -1.21 -1.29 7.95
N GLY A 260 -0.99 -0.05 8.41
CA GLY A 260 -0.30 0.25 9.66
C GLY A 260 1.14 -0.28 9.69
N SER A 261 1.62 -0.65 10.89
CA SER A 261 3.01 -1.09 11.08
C SER A 261 3.38 -2.29 10.24
N LYS A 262 2.52 -3.32 10.13
CA LYS A 262 2.87 -4.56 9.41
C LYS A 262 3.14 -4.31 7.94
N LEU A 263 2.30 -3.50 7.28
CA LEU A 263 2.47 -3.19 5.86
C LEU A 263 3.66 -2.26 5.62
N TYR A 264 3.81 -1.25 6.49
CA TYR A 264 5.00 -0.38 6.49
C TYR A 264 6.30 -1.17 6.64
N ASP A 265 6.36 -2.10 7.59
CA ASP A 265 7.55 -2.90 7.86
C ASP A 265 7.91 -3.80 6.68
N TYR A 266 6.90 -4.45 6.08
CA TYR A 266 7.08 -5.31 4.91
C TYR A 266 7.53 -4.53 3.68
N GLU A 267 6.86 -3.42 3.35
CA GLU A 267 7.22 -2.59 2.20
C GLU A 267 8.63 -2.04 2.37
N ASN A 268 8.97 -1.52 3.55
CA ASN A 268 10.27 -0.95 3.81
C ASN A 268 11.40 -2.01 3.71
N GLU A 269 11.18 -3.20 4.27
CA GLU A 269 12.14 -4.32 4.13
C GLU A 269 12.35 -4.70 2.66
N ARG A 270 11.27 -4.77 1.88
CA ARG A 270 11.34 -5.10 0.45
C ARG A 270 12.04 -4.02 -0.36
N PHE A 271 11.67 -2.76 -0.17
CA PHE A 271 12.30 -1.63 -0.82
C PHE A 271 13.81 -1.61 -0.57
N LEU A 272 14.23 -1.69 0.69
CA LEU A 272 15.66 -1.65 1.06
C LEU A 272 16.43 -2.84 0.49
N LYS A 273 15.86 -4.04 0.55
CA LYS A 273 16.48 -5.25 -0.01
C LYS A 273 16.70 -5.12 -1.52
N GLU A 274 15.68 -4.69 -2.25
CA GLU A 274 15.78 -4.54 -3.70
C GLU A 274 16.69 -3.38 -4.10
N LEU A 275 16.65 -2.26 -3.37
CA LEU A 275 17.56 -1.12 -3.56
C LEU A 275 19.03 -1.52 -3.33
N SER A 276 19.31 -2.33 -2.30
CA SER A 276 20.66 -2.86 -2.04
C SER A 276 21.16 -3.74 -3.19
N ILE A 277 20.31 -4.61 -3.73
CA ILE A 277 20.66 -5.44 -4.89
C ILE A 277 20.87 -4.57 -6.13
N ALA A 278 19.95 -3.64 -6.41
CA ALA A 278 19.99 -2.75 -7.56
C ALA A 278 21.23 -1.85 -7.53
N SER A 279 21.51 -1.20 -6.40
CA SER A 279 22.70 -0.36 -6.22
C SER A 279 23.99 -1.16 -6.41
N SER A 280 24.06 -2.40 -5.93
CA SER A 280 25.21 -3.28 -6.16
C SER A 280 25.42 -3.61 -7.65
N LEU A 281 24.33 -3.84 -8.39
CA LEU A 281 24.39 -4.13 -9.82
C LEU A 281 24.77 -2.88 -10.63
N ALA A 282 24.10 -1.77 -10.37
CA ALA A 282 24.34 -0.48 -11.03
C ALA A 282 25.75 0.05 -10.75
N SER A 283 26.29 -0.11 -9.53
CA SER A 283 27.67 0.24 -9.20
C SER A 283 28.67 -0.57 -10.05
N ARG A 284 28.43 -1.88 -10.19
CA ARG A 284 29.27 -2.76 -11.01
C ARG A 284 29.19 -2.39 -12.49
N GLU A 285 28.00 -2.11 -13.00
CA GLU A 285 27.79 -1.67 -14.38
C GLU A 285 28.50 -0.33 -14.65
N SER A 286 28.28 0.66 -13.79
CA SER A 286 28.93 1.97 -13.89
C SER A 286 30.45 1.87 -13.89
N SER A 287 31.03 0.99 -13.05
CA SER A 287 32.48 0.73 -13.05
C SER A 287 32.99 0.18 -14.38
N LEU A 288 32.21 -0.66 -15.06
CA LEU A 288 32.53 -1.17 -16.40
C LEU A 288 32.38 -0.10 -17.48
N LEU A 289 31.32 0.71 -17.41
CA LEU A 289 31.07 1.82 -18.35
C LEU A 289 32.16 2.88 -18.24
N ARG A 290 32.62 3.20 -17.02
CA ARG A 290 33.77 4.07 -16.77
C ARG A 290 35.00 3.66 -17.58
N ILE A 291 35.35 2.38 -17.61
CA ILE A 291 36.52 1.86 -18.35
C ILE A 291 36.35 2.06 -19.86
N LYS A 292 35.11 2.02 -20.36
CA LYS A 292 34.77 2.17 -21.78
C LYS A 292 34.54 3.62 -22.20
N ALA A 293 34.38 4.54 -21.25
CA ALA A 293 34.09 5.94 -21.52
C ALA A 293 35.25 6.59 -22.28
N ARG A 294 34.95 7.06 -23.51
CA ARG A 294 35.92 7.80 -24.35
C ARG A 294 36.02 9.26 -23.95
N ASN A 295 34.95 9.82 -23.38
CA ASN A 295 34.92 11.15 -22.82
C ASN A 295 35.49 11.11 -21.39
N PRO A 296 36.60 11.84 -21.09
CA PRO A 296 37.15 11.94 -19.74
C PRO A 296 36.14 12.42 -18.70
N ASP A 297 35.21 13.29 -19.07
CA ASP A 297 34.21 13.82 -18.14
C ASP A 297 33.20 12.74 -17.75
N CYS A 298 32.68 11.94 -18.70
CA CYS A 298 31.85 10.77 -18.41
C CYS A 298 32.56 9.78 -17.47
N ASN A 299 33.88 9.58 -17.65
CA ASN A 299 34.66 8.69 -16.78
C ASN A 299 34.63 9.16 -15.32
N ILE A 300 34.80 10.47 -15.08
CA ILE A 300 34.75 11.06 -13.75
C ILE A 300 33.37 10.88 -13.13
N ILE A 301 32.30 11.17 -13.88
CA ILE A 301 30.92 11.07 -13.37
C ILE A 301 30.54 9.60 -13.09
N TYR A 302 30.85 8.65 -13.98
CA TYR A 302 30.65 7.22 -13.69
C TYR A 302 31.45 6.77 -12.45
N SER A 303 32.66 7.31 -12.24
CA SER A 303 33.43 7.00 -11.03
C SER A 303 32.75 7.49 -9.76
N ARG A 304 32.18 8.71 -9.78
CA ARG A 304 31.37 9.24 -8.66
C ARG A 304 30.12 8.38 -8.44
N PHE A 305 29.40 8.04 -9.51
CA PHE A 305 28.21 7.21 -9.44
C PHE A 305 28.50 5.82 -8.86
N THR A 306 29.58 5.19 -9.32
CA THR A 306 30.05 3.89 -8.81
C THR A 306 30.29 3.95 -7.30
N GLN A 307 30.96 5.01 -6.83
CA GLN A 307 31.28 5.20 -5.41
C GLN A 307 30.01 5.40 -4.57
N VAL A 308 29.11 6.30 -4.99
CA VAL A 308 27.87 6.60 -4.26
C VAL A 308 26.99 5.36 -4.15
N LEU A 309 26.80 4.62 -5.26
CA LEU A 309 26.03 3.38 -5.24
C LEU A 309 26.69 2.27 -4.41
N GLY A 310 28.03 2.21 -4.41
CA GLY A 310 28.77 1.27 -3.57
C GLY A 310 28.61 1.56 -2.08
N SER A 311 28.61 2.83 -1.69
CA SER A 311 28.34 3.27 -0.32
C SER A 311 26.89 3.03 0.09
N LEU A 312 25.92 3.31 -0.79
CA LEU A 312 24.49 3.09 -0.55
C LEU A 312 24.20 1.64 -0.12
N LYS A 313 24.83 0.66 -0.78
CA LYS A 313 24.71 -0.74 -0.39
C LYS A 313 25.18 -0.99 1.05
N SER A 314 26.38 -0.51 1.39
CA SER A 314 26.99 -0.70 2.73
C SER A 314 26.11 -0.08 3.81
N GLU A 315 25.60 1.13 3.56
CA GLU A 315 24.70 1.83 4.47
C GLU A 315 23.41 1.02 4.68
N ILE A 316 22.85 0.40 3.63
CA ILE A 316 21.66 -0.45 3.74
C ILE A 316 21.90 -1.71 4.58
N GLU A 317 23.07 -2.31 4.46
CA GLU A 317 23.41 -3.53 5.21
C GLU A 317 23.71 -3.25 6.70
N GLU A 318 24.18 -2.04 7.02
CA GLU A 318 24.58 -1.65 8.39
C GLU A 318 23.52 -0.81 9.13
N GLY A 319 22.63 -0.15 8.40
CA GLY A 319 21.69 0.83 8.92
C GLY A 319 20.47 0.23 9.62
N ASN A 320 20.01 0.92 10.66
CA ASN A 320 18.74 0.66 11.31
C ASN A 320 17.77 1.79 10.96
N TYR A 321 17.09 1.66 9.82
CA TYR A 321 16.13 2.60 9.22
C TYR A 321 14.81 2.77 10.01
N ARG A 322 14.93 2.73 11.33
CA ARG A 322 13.95 3.12 12.34
C ARG A 322 14.37 4.40 13.07
N ASN A 323 15.63 4.82 12.96
CA ASN A 323 16.12 6.06 13.52
C ASN A 323 16.23 7.17 12.45
N GLU A 324 16.22 8.42 12.90
CA GLU A 324 16.21 9.60 12.02
C GLU A 324 17.53 9.76 11.24
N ASP A 325 18.67 9.50 11.86
CA ASP A 325 19.99 9.75 11.26
C ASP A 325 20.29 8.80 10.10
N ASP A 326 20.02 7.51 10.27
CA ASP A 326 20.20 6.49 9.22
C ASP A 326 19.27 6.78 8.03
N MET A 327 18.05 7.25 8.31
CA MET A 327 17.09 7.61 7.27
C MET A 327 17.51 8.86 6.50
N LYS A 328 18.04 9.87 7.20
CA LYS A 328 18.60 11.08 6.59
C LYS A 328 19.77 10.74 5.66
N GLU A 329 20.69 9.89 6.10
CA GLU A 329 21.84 9.52 5.25
C GLU A 329 21.38 8.70 4.04
N LEU A 330 20.44 7.76 4.20
CA LEU A 330 19.84 7.03 3.08
C LEU A 330 19.22 7.97 2.04
N ASN A 331 18.36 8.89 2.49
CA ASN A 331 17.70 9.85 1.59
C ASN A 331 18.73 10.76 0.89
N LYS A 332 19.77 11.18 1.61
CA LYS A 332 20.88 11.95 1.02
C LYS A 332 21.59 11.16 -0.08
N ARG A 333 21.90 9.88 0.12
CA ARG A 333 22.51 9.02 -0.92
C ARG A 333 21.60 8.76 -2.10
N ILE A 334 20.31 8.55 -1.85
CA ILE A 334 19.32 8.36 -2.92
C ILE A 334 19.25 9.63 -3.77
N ARG A 335 19.16 10.82 -3.16
CA ARG A 335 19.19 12.10 -3.88
C ARG A 335 20.51 12.31 -4.63
N GLU A 336 21.64 12.03 -4.00
CA GLU A 336 22.98 12.15 -4.62
C GLU A 336 23.13 11.23 -5.83
N SER A 337 22.74 9.96 -5.71
CA SER A 337 22.82 8.97 -6.81
C SER A 337 21.90 9.36 -7.98
N SER A 338 20.68 9.79 -7.70
CA SER A 338 19.73 10.22 -8.74
C SER A 338 20.21 11.47 -9.47
N GLY A 339 20.77 12.46 -8.74
CA GLY A 339 21.35 13.66 -9.34
C GLY A 339 22.57 13.37 -10.21
N ILE A 340 23.45 12.45 -9.79
CA ILE A 340 24.59 12.02 -10.62
C ILE A 340 24.11 11.28 -11.88
N TYR A 341 23.06 10.46 -11.77
CA TYR A 341 22.50 9.78 -12.94
C TYR A 341 21.91 10.76 -13.96
N GLN A 342 21.17 11.76 -13.50
CA GLN A 342 20.66 12.81 -14.37
C GLN A 342 21.80 13.58 -15.07
N GLU A 343 22.90 13.87 -14.36
CA GLU A 343 24.10 14.49 -14.94
C GLU A 343 24.70 13.61 -16.06
N LEU A 344 24.72 12.28 -15.89
CA LEU A 344 25.16 11.34 -16.93
C LEU A 344 24.26 11.43 -18.18
N GLU A 345 22.94 11.38 -18.00
CA GLU A 345 21.97 11.46 -19.11
C GLU A 345 22.09 12.78 -19.88
N GLU A 346 22.19 13.90 -19.17
CA GLU A 346 22.33 15.25 -19.78
C GLU A 346 23.63 15.39 -20.59
N MET A 347 24.69 14.70 -20.18
CA MET A 347 25.97 14.66 -20.91
C MET A 347 25.98 13.67 -22.08
N GLY A 348 24.95 12.84 -22.25
CA GLY A 348 24.92 11.76 -23.23
C GLY A 348 25.92 10.65 -22.90
N CYS A 349 26.23 10.50 -21.62
CA CYS A 349 26.74 9.27 -21.03
C CYS A 349 25.52 8.39 -20.66
#